data_AF-A0A968IPX3-F1
#
_entry.id   AF-A0A968IPX3-F1
#
_cell.length_a   1.000
_cell.length_b   1.000
_cell.length_c   1.000
_cell.angle_alpha   90.00
_cell.angle_beta   90.00
_cell.angle_gamma   90.00
#
_symmetry.space_group_name_H-M   'P 1'
#
loop_
_entity.id
_entity.type
_entity.pdbx_description
1 polymer ?
#
loop_
_entity_poly.entity_id
_entity_poly.type
_entity_poly.pdbx_seq_one_letter_code
_entity_poly.pdbx_strand_id
1 'polypeptide(L)'
;MSDIVMKLMAKTVEDRYQSAYGIQYDLEICLGQLQKTEQIEPFVLGQKDISAKFQIPQWLYGRDRELQVLVEAYDRISRGSTEMILVEGYSGVGKSTLVREIYRSLSTLRHSEGRVQQSGYFVSGKFDQFKHNVPYAGLIQAFQELIRQILTEGEAQIKAWKEKILAAIGSNGQVLIDVIPEVQLIIGAQPAIACLAPTETQNRFKLVFSNF
;
A
#
# COMPACT_ATOMS: atom_id res chain seq x y z
N MET A 1 6.79 21.53 -24.60
CA MET A 1 5.35 21.40 -24.22
C MET A 1 5.02 20.03 -23.61
N SER A 2 5.59 18.93 -24.12
CA SER A 2 5.45 17.58 -23.53
C SER A 2 5.76 17.55 -22.02
N ASP A 3 6.78 18.29 -21.57
CA ASP A 3 7.24 18.24 -20.18
C ASP A 3 6.23 18.80 -19.16
N ILE A 4 5.42 19.80 -19.55
CA ILE A 4 4.35 20.35 -18.70
C ILE A 4 3.25 19.29 -18.51
N VAL A 5 2.90 18.59 -19.58
CA VAL A 5 1.90 17.50 -19.55
C VAL A 5 2.43 16.34 -18.70
N MET A 6 3.68 15.94 -18.89
CA MET A 6 4.32 14.89 -18.09
C MET A 6 4.38 15.26 -16.60
N LYS A 7 4.66 16.52 -16.27
CA LYS A 7 4.63 17.02 -14.90
C LYS A 7 3.22 16.95 -14.31
N LEU A 8 2.17 17.33 -15.05
CA LEU A 8 0.77 17.21 -14.59
C LEU A 8 0.31 15.75 -14.43
N MET A 9 0.84 14.85 -15.25
CA MET A 9 0.53 13.43 -15.24
C MET A 9 1.40 12.61 -14.28
N ALA A 10 2.29 13.26 -13.51
CA ALA A 10 3.12 12.55 -12.56
C ALA A 10 2.24 11.79 -11.53
N LYS A 11 2.60 10.54 -11.27
CA LYS A 11 1.86 9.67 -10.35
C LYS A 11 1.92 10.16 -8.91
N THR A 12 3.07 10.72 -8.54
CA THR A 12 3.33 11.32 -7.23
C THR A 12 2.73 12.71 -7.17
N VAL A 13 2.04 13.05 -6.08
CA VAL A 13 1.39 14.37 -5.95
C VAL A 13 2.44 15.48 -5.95
N GLU A 14 3.58 15.22 -5.32
CA GLU A 14 4.70 16.13 -5.09
C GLU A 14 5.45 16.48 -6.40
N ASP A 15 5.45 15.57 -7.38
CA ASP A 15 6.10 15.79 -8.69
C ASP A 15 5.23 16.63 -9.63
N ARG A 16 3.91 16.70 -9.35
CA ARG A 16 2.96 17.56 -10.07
C ARG A 16 3.07 19.02 -9.66
N TYR A 17 2.46 19.90 -10.45
CA TYR A 17 2.27 21.28 -10.04
C TYR A 17 1.44 21.35 -8.75
N GLN A 18 1.99 22.00 -7.74
CA GLN A 18 1.39 22.20 -6.42
C GLN A 18 0.36 23.33 -6.41
N SER A 19 0.39 24.20 -7.41
CA SER A 19 -0.51 25.33 -7.54
C SER A 19 -0.91 25.59 -9.00
N ALA A 20 -2.13 26.15 -9.17
CA ALA A 20 -2.57 26.67 -10.48
C ALA A 20 -1.69 27.85 -10.96
N TYR A 21 -1.06 28.56 -10.03
CA TYR A 21 -0.14 29.66 -10.33
C TYR A 21 1.16 29.16 -10.97
N GLY A 22 1.71 28.05 -10.48
CA GLY A 22 2.93 27.44 -11.04
C GLY A 22 2.76 27.03 -12.50
N ILE A 23 1.65 26.38 -12.85
CA ILE A 23 1.35 26.03 -14.24
C ILE A 23 1.07 27.28 -15.09
N GLN A 24 0.32 28.25 -14.57
CA GLN A 24 0.04 29.49 -15.30
C GLN A 24 1.34 30.20 -15.69
N TYR A 25 2.28 30.33 -14.76
CA TYR A 25 3.55 31.00 -15.00
C TYR A 25 4.38 30.30 -16.09
N ASP A 26 4.45 28.97 -16.06
CA ASP A 26 5.19 28.20 -17.07
C ASP A 26 4.51 28.27 -18.46
N LEU A 27 3.18 28.35 -18.50
CA LEU A 27 2.42 28.57 -19.74
C LEU A 27 2.63 30.00 -20.29
N GLU A 28 2.75 31.01 -19.43
CA GLU A 28 3.07 32.38 -19.82
C GLU A 28 4.48 32.49 -20.41
N ILE A 29 5.47 31.75 -19.87
CA ILE A 29 6.80 31.64 -20.45
C ILE A 29 6.72 31.02 -21.85
N CYS A 30 6.00 29.91 -22.00
CA CYS A 30 5.80 29.25 -23.29
C CYS A 30 5.17 30.21 -24.31
N LEU A 31 4.13 30.94 -23.91
CA LEU A 31 3.44 31.90 -24.77
C LEU A 31 4.38 33.04 -25.19
N GLY A 32 5.16 33.57 -24.26
CA GLY A 32 6.11 34.65 -24.54
C GLY A 32 7.26 34.24 -25.46
N GLN A 33 7.76 33.00 -25.34
CA GLN A 33 8.74 32.45 -26.28
C GLN A 33 8.12 32.22 -27.65
N LEU A 34 6.95 31.57 -27.71
CA LEU A 34 6.27 31.32 -28.98
C LEU A 34 5.97 32.61 -29.76
N GLN A 35 5.60 33.69 -29.08
CA GLN A 35 5.35 35.00 -29.69
C GLN A 35 6.61 35.71 -30.19
N LYS A 36 7.79 35.41 -29.64
CA LYS A 36 9.05 36.10 -29.98
C LYS A 36 9.95 35.32 -30.93
N THR A 37 9.99 34.01 -30.78
CA THR A 37 10.97 33.14 -31.44
C THR A 37 10.31 32.02 -32.25
N GLU A 38 8.97 31.91 -32.24
CA GLU A 38 8.18 30.81 -32.84
C GLU A 38 8.56 29.40 -32.37
N GLN A 39 9.46 29.31 -31.39
CA GLN A 39 10.00 28.10 -30.82
C GLN A 39 10.04 28.23 -29.30
N ILE A 40 9.70 27.15 -28.61
CA ILE A 40 9.76 27.06 -27.15
C ILE A 40 11.03 26.29 -26.80
N GLU A 41 12.00 26.96 -26.21
CA GLU A 41 13.22 26.32 -25.73
C GLU A 41 12.96 25.62 -24.39
N PRO A 42 13.72 24.53 -24.07
CA PRO A 42 13.61 23.88 -22.79
C PRO A 42 13.96 24.83 -21.63
N PHE A 43 13.11 24.86 -20.61
CA PHE A 43 13.35 25.60 -19.38
C PHE A 43 12.95 24.76 -18.18
N VAL A 44 13.46 25.13 -17.00
CA VAL A 44 13.12 24.43 -15.75
C VAL A 44 11.68 24.77 -15.35
N LEU A 45 10.83 23.76 -15.27
CA LEU A 45 9.42 23.90 -14.91
C LEU A 45 9.22 24.08 -13.40
N GLY A 46 8.19 24.84 -13.00
CA GLY A 46 7.75 24.99 -11.62
C GLY A 46 8.58 25.97 -10.79
N GLN A 47 9.36 26.85 -11.41
CA GLN A 47 10.20 27.82 -10.68
C GLN A 47 9.39 28.78 -9.79
N LYS A 48 8.13 29.05 -10.16
CA LYS A 48 7.19 29.85 -9.36
C LYS A 48 6.02 29.04 -8.81
N ASP A 49 6.18 27.72 -8.73
CA ASP A 49 5.17 26.84 -8.17
C ASP A 49 5.23 26.85 -6.64
N ILE A 50 4.65 27.89 -6.06
CA ILE A 50 4.58 28.07 -4.61
C ILE A 50 3.27 27.48 -4.12
N SER A 51 3.35 26.42 -3.32
CA SER A 51 2.16 25.83 -2.71
C SER A 51 1.49 26.83 -1.77
N ALA A 52 0.23 27.17 -2.03
CA ALA A 52 -0.56 28.06 -1.17
C ALA A 52 -0.89 27.42 0.20
N LYS A 53 -0.69 26.10 0.33
CA LYS A 53 -0.76 25.37 1.59
C LYS A 53 0.65 25.00 2.01
N PHE A 54 1.02 25.30 3.26
CA PHE A 54 2.24 24.76 3.86
C PHE A 54 2.11 23.23 3.91
N GLN A 55 2.69 22.56 2.92
CA GLN A 55 2.77 21.10 2.88
C GLN A 55 4.12 20.73 3.48
N ILE A 56 4.10 20.21 4.71
CA ILE A 56 5.29 19.58 5.29
C ILE A 56 5.62 18.39 4.40
N PRO A 57 6.81 18.33 3.77
CA PRO A 57 7.24 17.14 3.05
C PRO A 57 7.12 15.96 4.01
N GLN A 58 6.42 14.89 3.62
CA GLN A 58 6.31 13.68 4.45
C GLN A 58 7.62 12.87 4.49
N TRP A 59 8.76 13.55 4.43
CA TRP A 59 10.06 12.95 4.52
C TRP A 59 10.28 12.53 5.97
N LEU A 60 10.62 11.26 6.15
CA LEU A 60 11.06 10.75 7.44
C LEU A 60 12.51 11.19 7.67
N TYR A 61 12.71 12.46 8.05
CA TYR A 61 14.05 13.01 8.28
C TYR A 61 14.76 12.27 9.43
N GLY A 62 16.01 11.87 9.20
CA GLY A 62 16.89 11.30 10.23
C GLY A 62 16.63 9.83 10.55
N ARG A 63 15.94 9.10 9.66
CA ARG A 63 15.60 7.68 9.81
C ARG A 63 16.10 6.83 8.64
N ASP A 64 17.09 7.35 7.91
CA ASP A 64 17.61 6.71 6.69
C ASP A 64 18.16 5.30 6.98
N ARG A 65 18.78 5.11 8.15
CA ARG A 65 19.29 3.80 8.58
C ARG A 65 18.17 2.80 8.80
N GLU A 66 17.12 3.18 9.53
CA GLU A 66 15.99 2.30 9.79
C GLU A 66 15.21 2.00 8.50
N LEU A 67 15.05 2.98 7.62
CA LEU A 67 14.47 2.79 6.29
C LEU A 67 15.30 1.81 5.46
N GLN A 68 16.63 1.93 5.47
CA GLN A 68 17.51 1.02 4.74
C GLN A 68 17.34 -0.43 5.22
N VAL A 69 17.29 -0.66 6.53
CA VAL A 69 17.06 -2.01 7.10
C VAL A 69 15.75 -2.61 6.59
N LEU A 70 14.69 -1.80 6.52
CA LEU A 70 13.37 -2.23 6.03
C LEU A 70 13.38 -2.52 4.53
N VAL A 71 14.07 -1.71 3.73
CA VAL A 71 14.22 -1.91 2.28
C VAL A 71 15.05 -3.17 1.98
N GLU A 72 16.14 -3.40 2.70
CA GLU A 72 16.97 -4.60 2.54
C GLU A 72 16.20 -5.88 2.91
N ALA A 73 15.38 -5.82 3.97
CA ALA A 73 14.49 -6.93 4.32
C ALA A 73 13.46 -7.19 3.22
N TYR A 74 12.87 -6.15 2.64
CA TYR A 74 11.95 -6.29 1.52
C TYR A 74 12.63 -6.95 0.29
N ASP A 75 13.84 -6.54 -0.05
CA ASP A 75 14.61 -7.14 -1.16
C ASP A 75 14.87 -8.63 -0.92
N ARG A 76 15.21 -9.05 0.31
CA ARG A 76 15.34 -10.46 0.66
C ARG A 76 14.01 -11.22 0.56
N ILE A 77 12.91 -10.65 1.08
CA ILE A 77 11.57 -11.26 1.00
C ILE A 77 11.14 -11.45 -0.46
N SER A 78 11.46 -10.49 -1.33
CA SER A 78 11.14 -10.58 -2.75
C SER A 78 11.82 -11.77 -3.46
N ARG A 79 12.89 -12.32 -2.88
CA ARG A 79 13.61 -13.52 -3.36
C ARG A 79 13.10 -14.82 -2.73
N GLY A 80 12.03 -14.76 -1.94
CA GLY A 80 11.36 -15.93 -1.36
C GLY A 80 11.64 -16.18 0.13
N SER A 81 12.32 -15.28 0.84
CA SER A 81 12.43 -15.37 2.30
C SER A 81 11.15 -14.90 2.99
N THR A 82 10.95 -15.31 4.25
CA THR A 82 9.93 -14.75 5.15
C THR A 82 10.66 -14.11 6.33
N GLU A 83 10.41 -12.84 6.60
CA GLU A 83 11.10 -12.10 7.68
C GLU A 83 10.10 -11.42 8.61
N MET A 84 10.49 -11.32 9.89
CA MET A 84 9.77 -10.57 10.92
C MET A 84 10.65 -9.43 11.40
N ILE A 85 10.09 -8.22 11.43
CA ILE A 85 10.81 -7.02 11.89
C ILE A 85 10.03 -6.40 13.04
N LEU A 86 10.72 -6.18 14.16
CA LEU A 86 10.16 -5.52 15.34
C LEU A 86 10.66 -4.07 15.40
N VAL A 87 9.73 -3.12 15.43
CA VAL A 87 10.05 -1.68 15.52
C VAL A 87 9.63 -1.17 16.90
N GLU A 88 10.62 -0.89 17.75
CA GLU A 88 10.41 -0.41 19.11
C GLU A 88 10.66 1.10 19.24
N GLY A 89 10.07 1.69 20.28
CA GLY A 89 10.26 3.11 20.61
C GLY A 89 9.04 3.74 21.28
N TYR A 90 9.21 4.95 21.81
CA TYR A 90 8.17 5.68 22.53
C TYR A 90 6.90 5.93 21.69
N SER A 91 5.77 6.09 22.37
CA SER A 91 4.52 6.49 21.70
C SER A 91 4.70 7.83 20.99
N GLY A 92 4.09 7.99 19.82
CA GLY A 92 4.17 9.23 19.04
C GLY A 92 5.47 9.48 18.26
N VAL A 93 6.52 8.66 18.44
CA VAL A 93 7.84 8.85 17.77
C VAL A 93 7.86 8.56 16.25
N GLY A 94 6.69 8.29 15.66
CA GLY A 94 6.58 8.06 14.21
C GLY A 94 6.81 6.62 13.72
N LYS A 95 6.78 5.60 14.60
CA LYS A 95 6.96 4.18 14.20
C LYS A 95 6.03 3.73 13.06
N SER A 96 4.75 4.06 13.16
CA SER A 96 3.77 3.72 12.11
C SER A 96 3.97 4.53 10.84
N THR A 97 4.62 5.69 10.91
CA THR A 97 4.99 6.48 9.74
C THR A 97 6.20 5.85 9.06
N LEU A 98 7.21 5.41 9.82
CA LEU A 98 8.38 4.68 9.32
C LEU A 98 8.00 3.45 8.50
N VAL A 99 7.11 2.60 9.03
CA VAL A 99 6.70 1.37 8.33
C VAL A 99 5.89 1.69 7.06
N ARG A 100 5.06 2.73 7.08
CA ARG A 100 4.29 3.15 5.89
C ARG A 100 5.17 3.78 4.82
N GLU A 101 6.27 4.42 5.21
CA GLU A 101 7.19 5.06 4.29
C GLU A 101 7.84 4.05 3.34
N ILE A 102 8.07 2.81 3.78
CA ILE A 102 8.57 1.72 2.93
C ILE A 102 7.78 1.63 1.63
N TYR A 103 6.45 1.71 1.68
CA TYR A 103 5.62 1.60 0.48
C TYR A 103 5.91 2.74 -0.52
N ARG A 104 6.08 3.97 -0.01
CA ARG A 104 6.46 5.12 -0.83
C ARG A 104 7.88 4.97 -1.36
N SER A 105 8.86 4.65 -0.52
CA SER A 105 10.26 4.46 -0.90
C SER A 105 10.43 3.35 -1.93
N LEU A 106 9.71 2.24 -1.80
CA LEU A 106 9.72 1.18 -2.80
C LEU A 106 9.11 1.67 -4.11
N SER A 107 8.03 2.46 -4.09
CA SER A 107 7.47 3.04 -5.32
C SER A 107 8.42 4.02 -6.02
N THR A 108 9.19 4.83 -5.28
CA THR A 108 10.12 5.81 -5.84
C THR A 108 11.45 5.18 -6.27
N LEU A 109 12.02 4.24 -5.51
CA LEU A 109 13.22 3.47 -5.87
C LEU A 109 12.98 2.57 -7.11
N ARG A 110 11.73 2.16 -7.37
CA ARG A 110 11.35 1.42 -8.58
C ARG A 110 11.51 2.22 -9.87
N HIS A 111 11.49 3.55 -9.80
CA HIS A 111 11.64 4.41 -10.98
C HIS A 111 13.10 4.62 -11.40
N SER A 112 14.06 4.51 -10.47
CA SER A 112 15.49 4.73 -10.78
C SER A 112 16.21 3.51 -11.36
N GLU A 113 15.72 2.28 -11.12
CA GLU A 113 16.48 1.05 -11.43
C GLU A 113 15.86 0.15 -12.50
N GLY A 114 14.78 0.56 -13.19
CA GLY A 114 14.17 -0.24 -14.27
C GLY A 114 13.58 -1.58 -13.81
N ARG A 115 13.47 -1.81 -12.49
CA ARG A 115 12.93 -3.04 -11.91
C ARG A 115 11.41 -2.99 -11.89
N VAL A 116 10.80 -3.51 -12.96
CA VAL A 116 9.38 -3.86 -13.00
C VAL A 116 9.19 -5.19 -12.27
N GLN A 117 9.24 -5.17 -10.93
CA GLN A 117 8.89 -6.34 -10.13
C GLN A 117 7.51 -6.13 -9.48
N GLN A 118 6.72 -7.21 -9.48
CA GLN A 118 5.31 -7.24 -9.12
C GLN A 118 4.96 -6.46 -7.84
N SER A 119 3.86 -5.71 -7.90
CA SER A 119 3.25 -5.04 -6.75
C SER A 119 2.91 -6.08 -5.67
N GLY A 120 3.62 -6.05 -4.55
CA GLY A 120 3.23 -6.79 -3.35
C GLY A 120 2.06 -6.10 -2.64
N TYR A 121 1.24 -6.90 -1.93
CA TYR A 121 0.17 -6.36 -1.08
C TYR A 121 0.75 -5.77 0.20
N PHE A 122 0.29 -4.58 0.58
CA PHE A 122 0.61 -3.98 1.87
C PHE A 122 -0.68 -3.88 2.68
N VAL A 123 -0.66 -4.45 3.88
CA VAL A 123 -1.82 -4.48 4.77
C VAL A 123 -1.42 -4.18 6.19
N SER A 124 -2.35 -3.61 6.96
CA SER A 124 -2.05 -3.17 8.31
C SER A 124 -3.19 -3.47 9.29
N GLY A 125 -2.79 -3.79 10.51
CA GLY A 125 -3.67 -4.16 11.60
C GLY A 125 -3.29 -3.47 12.88
N LYS A 126 -4.25 -2.82 13.55
CA LYS A 126 -4.00 -2.17 14.84
C LYS A 126 -4.51 -3.03 16.00
N PHE A 127 -3.62 -3.38 16.92
CA PHE A 127 -4.00 -3.90 18.23
C PHE A 127 -4.30 -2.73 19.15
N ASP A 128 -5.60 -2.48 19.37
CA ASP A 128 -6.05 -1.41 20.24
C ASP A 128 -6.18 -1.91 21.68
N GLN A 129 -5.49 -1.23 22.61
CA GLN A 129 -5.53 -1.55 24.03
C GLN A 129 -6.94 -1.49 24.63
N PHE A 130 -7.89 -0.78 24.00
CA PHE A 130 -9.28 -0.71 24.47
C PHE A 130 -10.18 -1.80 23.88
N LYS A 131 -9.67 -2.63 22.94
CA LYS A 131 -10.40 -3.74 22.29
C LYS A 131 -9.97 -5.11 22.84
N HIS A 132 -9.94 -5.27 24.16
CA HIS A 132 -9.48 -6.50 24.83
C HIS A 132 -10.31 -7.76 24.52
N ASN A 133 -11.54 -7.64 24.01
CA ASN A 133 -12.44 -8.77 23.83
C ASN A 133 -12.40 -9.43 22.43
N VAL A 134 -11.56 -8.95 21.50
CA VAL A 134 -11.45 -9.56 20.16
C VAL A 134 -10.03 -10.05 19.92
N PRO A 135 -9.73 -11.34 20.17
CA PRO A 135 -8.44 -11.92 19.85
C PRO A 135 -8.17 -11.79 18.34
N TYR A 136 -6.92 -11.52 17.97
CA TYR A 136 -6.47 -11.36 16.58
C TYR A 136 -7.09 -10.20 15.79
N ALA A 137 -7.77 -9.24 16.44
CA ALA A 137 -8.42 -8.11 15.76
C ALA A 137 -7.52 -7.37 14.77
N GLY A 138 -6.24 -7.16 15.12
CA GLY A 138 -5.27 -6.55 14.22
C GLY A 138 -5.03 -7.40 12.96
N LEU A 139 -4.86 -8.72 13.10
CA LEU A 139 -4.67 -9.61 11.95
C LEU A 139 -5.92 -9.65 11.07
N ILE A 140 -7.10 -9.75 11.69
CA ILE A 140 -8.39 -9.74 10.97
C ILE A 140 -8.53 -8.47 10.12
N GLN A 141 -8.20 -7.30 10.71
CA GLN A 141 -8.21 -6.03 10.00
C GLN A 141 -7.24 -6.04 8.79
N ALA A 142 -6.03 -6.56 8.97
CA ALA A 142 -5.05 -6.64 7.89
C ALA A 142 -5.52 -7.56 6.75
N PHE A 143 -6.13 -8.71 7.07
CA PHE A 143 -6.67 -9.59 6.05
C PHE A 143 -7.92 -9.03 5.36
N GLN A 144 -8.78 -8.30 6.07
CA GLN A 144 -9.88 -7.56 5.44
C GLN A 144 -9.36 -6.58 4.38
N GLU A 145 -8.28 -5.87 4.69
CA GLU A 145 -7.60 -4.99 3.73
C GLU A 145 -7.03 -5.78 2.54
N LEU A 146 -6.40 -6.94 2.79
CA LEU A 146 -5.85 -7.82 1.75
C LEU A 146 -6.93 -8.26 0.76
N ILE A 147 -8.05 -8.75 1.29
CA ILE A 147 -9.15 -9.27 0.46
C ILE A 147 -9.75 -8.16 -0.39
N ARG A 148 -9.91 -6.95 0.17
CA ARG A 148 -10.37 -5.78 -0.61
C ARG A 148 -9.40 -5.40 -1.72
N GLN A 149 -8.08 -5.47 -1.48
CA GLN A 149 -7.08 -5.24 -2.54
C GLN A 149 -7.19 -6.32 -3.64
N ILE A 150 -7.28 -7.60 -3.27
CA ILE A 150 -7.44 -8.70 -4.24
C ILE A 150 -8.70 -8.52 -5.10
N LEU A 151 -9.81 -8.07 -4.52
CA LEU A 151 -11.07 -7.84 -5.24
C LEU A 151 -10.99 -6.70 -6.28
N THR A 152 -9.96 -5.85 -6.22
CA THR A 152 -9.72 -4.81 -7.23
C THR A 152 -8.86 -5.29 -8.41
N GLU A 153 -8.34 -6.52 -8.34
CA GLU A 153 -7.52 -7.12 -9.38
C GLU A 153 -8.38 -7.65 -10.54
N GLY A 154 -7.71 -8.04 -11.65
CA GLY A 154 -8.39 -8.68 -12.78
C GLY A 154 -8.93 -10.09 -12.44
N GLU A 155 -9.93 -10.54 -13.20
CA GLU A 155 -10.63 -11.82 -12.99
C GLU A 155 -9.69 -13.03 -12.88
N ALA A 156 -8.62 -13.06 -13.68
CA ALA A 156 -7.63 -14.12 -13.64
C ALA A 156 -6.91 -14.22 -12.28
N GLN A 157 -6.57 -13.07 -11.69
CA GLN A 157 -5.90 -12.99 -10.39
C GLN A 157 -6.85 -13.36 -9.26
N ILE A 158 -8.10 -12.89 -9.33
CA ILE A 158 -9.15 -13.27 -8.38
C ILE A 158 -9.38 -14.79 -8.41
N LYS A 159 -9.43 -15.40 -9.60
CA LYS A 159 -9.57 -16.85 -9.75
C LYS A 159 -8.38 -17.61 -9.16
N ALA A 160 -7.15 -17.15 -9.41
CA ALA A 160 -5.95 -17.75 -8.83
C ALA A 160 -5.96 -17.68 -7.30
N TRP A 161 -6.38 -16.55 -6.72
CA TRP A 161 -6.55 -16.42 -5.27
C TRP A 161 -7.65 -17.33 -4.72
N LYS A 162 -8.79 -17.42 -5.41
CA LYS A 162 -9.86 -18.34 -5.04
C LYS A 162 -9.38 -19.78 -4.94
N GLU A 163 -8.65 -20.27 -5.94
CA GLU A 163 -8.11 -21.63 -5.95
C GLU A 163 -7.13 -21.86 -4.79
N LYS A 164 -6.21 -20.91 -4.54
CA LYS A 164 -5.25 -20.98 -3.43
C LYS A 164 -5.95 -21.01 -2.07
N ILE A 165 -6.90 -20.11 -1.85
CA ILE A 165 -7.63 -19.99 -0.58
C ILE A 165 -8.45 -21.26 -0.33
N LEU A 166 -9.19 -21.76 -1.33
CA LEU A 166 -9.97 -22.99 -1.19
C LEU A 166 -9.08 -24.21 -0.91
N ALA A 167 -7.91 -24.32 -1.56
CA ALA A 167 -6.97 -25.40 -1.31
C ALA A 167 -6.40 -25.37 0.12
N ALA A 168 -6.16 -24.18 0.67
CA ALA A 168 -5.61 -23.99 2.01
C ALA A 168 -6.62 -24.30 3.13
N ILE A 169 -7.86 -23.85 2.99
CA ILE A 169 -8.87 -23.88 4.07
C ILE A 169 -9.76 -25.14 4.04
N GLY A 170 -9.81 -25.83 2.90
CA GLY A 170 -10.65 -27.00 2.69
C GLY A 170 -12.13 -26.72 2.97
N SER A 171 -12.77 -27.58 3.76
CA SER A 171 -14.20 -27.46 4.12
C SER A 171 -14.51 -26.43 5.20
N ASN A 172 -13.49 -25.76 5.75
CA ASN A 172 -13.67 -24.84 6.88
C ASN A 172 -13.83 -23.36 6.48
N GLY A 173 -14.16 -23.08 5.22
CA GLY A 173 -14.21 -21.70 4.73
C GLY A 173 -15.23 -20.80 5.43
N GLN A 174 -16.30 -21.36 5.99
CA GLN A 174 -17.27 -20.58 6.76
C GLN A 174 -16.67 -19.97 8.03
N VAL A 175 -15.64 -20.59 8.65
CA VAL A 175 -14.93 -20.01 9.80
C VAL A 175 -14.29 -18.66 9.45
N LEU A 176 -13.74 -18.56 8.24
CA LEU A 176 -13.15 -17.31 7.77
C LEU A 176 -14.23 -16.29 7.42
N ILE A 177 -15.35 -16.71 6.81
CA ILE A 177 -16.45 -15.80 6.47
C ILE A 177 -17.06 -15.17 7.72
N ASP A 178 -17.18 -15.93 8.82
CA ASP A 178 -17.74 -15.43 10.08
C ASP A 178 -16.90 -14.30 10.71
N VAL A 179 -15.61 -14.22 10.33
CA VAL A 179 -14.64 -13.26 10.89
C VAL A 179 -14.21 -12.20 9.87
N ILE A 180 -14.14 -12.56 8.60
CA ILE A 180 -13.75 -11.74 7.44
C ILE A 180 -14.81 -12.00 6.34
N PRO A 181 -15.98 -11.33 6.43
CA PRO A 181 -17.10 -11.56 5.51
C PRO A 181 -16.73 -11.35 4.04
N GLU A 182 -15.79 -10.44 3.76
CA GLU A 182 -15.32 -10.14 2.41
C GLU A 182 -14.70 -11.35 1.70
N VAL A 183 -14.21 -12.36 2.43
CA VAL A 183 -13.67 -13.60 1.84
C VAL A 183 -14.73 -14.32 1.00
N GLN A 184 -16.01 -14.23 1.39
CA GLN A 184 -17.13 -14.82 0.65
C GLN A 184 -17.22 -14.30 -0.79
N LEU A 185 -16.79 -13.06 -1.05
CA LEU A 185 -16.80 -12.47 -2.39
C LEU A 185 -15.79 -13.14 -3.33
N ILE A 186 -14.75 -13.78 -2.78
CA ILE A 186 -13.74 -14.51 -3.55
C ILE A 186 -14.11 -16.00 -3.65
N ILE A 187 -14.37 -16.66 -2.52
CA ILE A 187 -14.56 -18.13 -2.48
C ILE A 187 -16.00 -18.59 -2.69
N GLY A 188 -16.97 -17.67 -2.62
CA GLY A 188 -18.40 -17.98 -2.66
C GLY A 188 -18.93 -18.47 -1.31
N ALA A 189 -20.26 -18.70 -1.24
CA ALA A 189 -20.90 -19.24 -0.05
C ALA A 189 -20.30 -20.62 0.31
N GLN A 190 -20.05 -20.84 1.61
CA GLN A 190 -19.46 -22.06 2.13
C GLN A 190 -20.50 -22.88 2.90
N PRO A 191 -20.34 -24.21 2.99
CA PRO A 191 -21.24 -25.04 3.77
C PRO A 191 -21.24 -24.62 5.24
N ALA A 192 -22.41 -24.66 5.87
CA ALA A 192 -22.54 -24.39 7.29
C ALA A 192 -21.69 -25.38 8.11
N ILE A 193 -21.00 -24.86 9.11
CA ILE A 193 -20.12 -25.65 9.96
C ILE A 193 -20.88 -26.17 11.17
N ALA A 194 -20.54 -27.38 11.62
CA ALA A 194 -21.07 -27.94 12.86
C ALA A 194 -20.76 -27.03 14.06
N CYS A 195 -21.81 -26.67 14.81
CA CYS A 195 -21.69 -25.96 16.07
C CYS A 195 -20.91 -26.84 17.06
N LEU A 196 -19.72 -26.39 17.45
CA LEU A 196 -18.87 -27.10 18.41
C LEU A 196 -18.81 -26.32 19.73
N ALA A 197 -18.29 -26.96 20.78
CA ALA A 197 -18.05 -26.29 22.05
C ALA A 197 -17.09 -25.08 21.86
N PRO A 198 -17.09 -24.09 22.77
CA PRO A 198 -16.30 -22.86 22.62
C PRO A 198 -14.80 -23.11 22.40
N THR A 199 -14.22 -24.09 23.09
CA THR A 199 -12.80 -24.47 22.96
C THR A 199 -12.47 -25.09 21.61
N GLU A 200 -13.34 -25.98 21.11
CA GLU A 200 -13.20 -26.61 19.80
C GLU A 200 -13.39 -25.61 18.67
N THR A 201 -14.30 -24.66 18.84
CA THR A 201 -14.48 -23.52 17.92
C THR A 201 -13.22 -22.66 17.86
N GLN A 202 -12.59 -22.37 19.00
CA GLN A 202 -11.33 -21.64 19.06
C GLN A 202 -10.15 -22.40 18.43
N ASN A 203 -10.06 -23.71 18.65
CA ASN A 203 -9.02 -24.55 18.05
C ASN A 203 -9.19 -24.65 16.53
N ARG A 204 -10.43 -24.81 16.06
CA ARG A 204 -10.74 -24.79 14.63
C ARG A 204 -10.41 -23.45 14.00
N PHE A 205 -10.72 -22.34 14.67
CA PHE A 205 -10.29 -21.01 14.23
C PHE A 205 -8.76 -20.92 14.09
N LYS A 206 -7.99 -21.30 15.11
CA LYS A 206 -6.53 -21.26 15.06
C LYS A 206 -5.95 -22.10 13.91
N LEU A 207 -6.49 -23.30 13.69
CA LEU A 207 -6.04 -24.20 12.63
C LEU A 207 -6.32 -23.59 11.24
N VAL A 208 -7.54 -23.11 11.01
CA VAL A 208 -7.93 -22.52 9.72
C VAL A 208 -7.13 -21.26 9.44
N PHE A 209 -6.97 -20.40 10.45
CA PHE A 209 -6.24 -19.15 10.31
C PHE A 209 -4.72 -19.33 10.17
N SER A 210 -4.17 -20.47 10.59
CA SER A 210 -2.76 -20.83 10.37
C SER A 210 -2.50 -21.40 8.97
N ASN A 211 -3.53 -21.95 8.33
CA ASN A 211 -3.43 -22.50 6.98
C ASN A 211 -3.77 -21.45 5.90
N PHE A 212 -4.59 -20.46 6.26
CA PHE A 212 -4.95 -19.30 5.44
C PHE A 212 -3.77 -18.34 5.26
#